data_AF-F7ATR6-F1
#
_entry.id   AF-F7ATR6-F1
#
_cell.length_a   1.000
_cell.length_b   1.000
_cell.length_c   1.000
_cell.angle_alpha   90.00
_cell.angle_beta   90.00
_cell.angle_gamma   90.00
#
_symmetry.space_group_name_H-M   'P 1'
#
loop_
_entity.id
_entity.type
_entity.pdbx_description
1 polymer ?
#
loop_
_entity_poly.entity_id
_entity_poly.type
_entity_poly.pdbx_seq_one_letter_code
_entity_poly.pdbx_strand_id
1 'polypeptide(L)'
;MDRGRKPFVAALFAGALALILAVIGIATPEWTVARGNKIGLWTLTDENGVSHSWADHSYTEEFFYATWFMAVRGMMMAGVIIGSLGLLFNVFVVAKRFQTTSYGNILLSYYCLAFACLIVSVCVYSALICQPVNSSGVIIDNNAAAVEFVYSAGYGYSIWLTWLGAGIFLPAAGLAYEGGHQDALGKNLLIAE
;
A
#
# COMPACT_ATOMS: atom_id res chain seq x y z
N MET A 1 -32.52 -5.11 -15.85
CA MET A 1 -31.10 -4.87 -16.25
C MET A 1 -30.30 -4.70 -14.96
N ASP A 2 -29.24 -5.48 -14.74
CA ASP A 2 -28.51 -5.59 -13.47
C ASP A 2 -27.62 -4.33 -13.25
N ARG A 3 -28.24 -3.20 -12.88
CA ARG A 3 -27.59 -1.87 -12.83
C ARG A 3 -26.41 -1.84 -11.85
N GLY A 4 -26.53 -2.52 -10.70
CA GLY A 4 -25.48 -2.59 -9.68
C GLY A 4 -24.22 -3.35 -10.08
N ARG A 5 -24.31 -4.28 -11.06
CA ARG A 5 -23.17 -5.14 -11.44
C ARG A 5 -21.99 -4.38 -12.02
N LYS A 6 -22.25 -3.35 -12.84
CA LYS A 6 -21.18 -2.61 -13.54
C LYS A 6 -20.25 -1.89 -12.55
N PRO A 7 -20.75 -1.14 -11.54
CA PRO A 7 -19.90 -0.56 -10.51
C PRO A 7 -19.09 -1.59 -9.71
N PHE A 8 -19.67 -2.73 -9.30
CA PHE A 8 -18.91 -3.78 -8.59
C PHE A 8 -17.76 -4.36 -9.42
N VAL A 9 -17.99 -4.58 -10.73
CA VAL A 9 -16.94 -5.05 -11.65
C VAL A 9 -15.85 -3.99 -11.83
N ALA A 10 -16.22 -2.71 -11.97
CA ALA A 10 -15.24 -1.63 -12.05
C ALA A 10 -14.44 -1.49 -10.74
N ALA A 11 -15.10 -1.61 -9.59
CA ALA A 11 -14.44 -1.64 -8.28
C ALA A 11 -13.46 -2.80 -8.15
N LEU A 12 -13.80 -3.98 -8.68
CA LEU A 12 -12.93 -5.15 -8.69
C LEU A 12 -11.63 -4.89 -9.47
N PHE A 13 -11.74 -4.34 -10.68
CA PHE A 13 -10.56 -4.01 -11.49
C PHE A 13 -9.72 -2.89 -10.86
N ALA A 14 -10.36 -1.84 -10.34
CA ALA A 14 -9.66 -0.77 -9.64
C ALA A 14 -8.93 -1.29 -8.40
N GLY A 15 -9.59 -2.09 -7.56
CA GLY A 15 -8.98 -2.71 -6.39
C GLY A 15 -7.82 -3.66 -6.76
N ALA A 16 -7.93 -4.41 -7.87
CA ALA A 16 -6.87 -5.30 -8.33
C ALA A 16 -5.64 -4.51 -8.78
N LEU A 17 -5.84 -3.44 -9.56
CA LEU A 17 -4.77 -2.53 -9.95
C LEU A 17 -4.12 -1.87 -8.73
N ALA A 18 -4.93 -1.39 -7.77
CA ALA A 18 -4.47 -0.83 -6.51
C ALA A 18 -3.54 -1.79 -5.75
N LEU A 19 -3.98 -3.05 -5.60
CA LEU A 19 -3.21 -4.08 -4.91
C LEU A 19 -1.92 -4.42 -5.66
N ILE A 20 -1.95 -4.58 -6.99
CA ILE A 20 -0.77 -4.89 -7.79
C ILE A 20 0.29 -3.79 -7.64
N LEU A 21 -0.11 -2.52 -7.78
CA LEU A 21 0.81 -1.38 -7.63
C LEU A 21 1.38 -1.31 -6.21
N ALA A 22 0.55 -1.51 -5.18
CA ALA A 22 0.98 -1.54 -3.80
C ALA A 22 1.98 -2.68 -3.53
N VAL A 23 1.71 -3.90 -4.00
CA VAL A 23 2.59 -5.06 -3.83
C VAL A 23 3.91 -4.87 -4.56
N ILE A 24 3.90 -4.37 -5.80
CA ILE A 24 5.14 -4.08 -6.55
C ILE A 24 5.96 -3.02 -5.81
N GLY A 25 5.33 -1.92 -5.37
CA GLY A 25 6.01 -0.89 -4.59
C GLY A 25 6.60 -1.45 -3.30
N ILE A 26 5.85 -2.25 -2.55
CA ILE A 26 6.32 -2.87 -1.30
C ILE A 26 7.46 -3.85 -1.53
N ALA A 27 7.43 -4.65 -2.59
CA ALA A 27 8.41 -5.71 -2.85
C ALA A 27 9.72 -5.18 -3.46
N THR A 28 9.70 -4.00 -4.09
CA THR A 28 10.87 -3.45 -4.79
C THR A 28 11.76 -2.62 -3.86
N PRO A 29 13.10 -2.64 -4.04
CA PRO A 29 14.03 -2.03 -3.10
C PRO A 29 14.31 -0.54 -3.33
N GLU A 30 13.43 0.17 -4.05
CA GLU A 30 13.66 1.56 -4.49
C GLU A 30 12.70 2.53 -3.82
N TRP A 31 12.64 2.49 -2.49
CA TRP A 31 11.88 3.46 -1.70
C TRP A 31 12.67 4.76 -1.53
N THR A 32 13.95 4.65 -1.17
CA THR A 32 14.88 5.78 -1.14
C THR A 32 16.10 5.46 -2.00
N VAL A 33 16.52 6.41 -2.84
CA VAL A 33 17.66 6.25 -3.74
C VAL A 33 18.63 7.43 -3.54
N ALA A 34 19.90 7.11 -3.32
CA ALA A 34 20.94 8.12 -3.14
C ALA A 34 22.32 7.59 -3.59
N ARG A 35 22.93 8.24 -4.58
CA ARG A 35 24.32 7.96 -5.04
C ARG A 35 24.67 6.46 -5.18
N GLY A 36 23.79 5.67 -5.79
CA GLY A 36 23.98 4.23 -5.97
C GLY A 36 23.39 3.34 -4.87
N ASN A 37 23.18 3.88 -3.66
CA ASN A 37 22.45 3.19 -2.59
C ASN A 37 20.96 3.12 -2.92
N LYS A 38 20.37 1.95 -2.67
CA LYS A 38 18.92 1.71 -2.81
C LYS A 38 18.38 1.14 -1.51
N ILE A 39 17.44 1.84 -0.90
CA ILE A 39 16.80 1.41 0.35
C ILE A 39 15.38 1.00 0.03
N GLY A 40 15.06 -0.26 0.33
CA GLY A 40 13.71 -0.83 0.30
C GLY A 40 13.20 -1.19 1.69
N LEU A 41 11.97 -1.69 1.74
CA LEU A 41 11.35 -2.18 2.98
C LEU A 41 11.92 -3.50 3.48
N TRP A 42 12.50 -4.30 2.58
CA TRP A 42 12.99 -5.66 2.88
C TRP A 42 14.51 -5.78 2.72
N THR A 43 15.08 -4.99 1.83
CA THR A 43 16.51 -5.00 1.54
C THR A 43 17.05 -3.59 1.41
N LEU A 44 18.36 -3.48 1.63
CA LEU A 44 19.18 -2.32 1.34
C LEU A 44 20.30 -2.77 0.40
N THR A 45 20.60 -1.98 -0.62
CA THR A 45 21.73 -2.19 -1.51
C THR A 45 22.71 -1.04 -1.33
N ASP A 46 23.96 -1.37 -1.06
CA ASP A 46 25.03 -0.38 -0.88
C ASP A 46 25.52 0.18 -2.23
N GLU A 47 26.43 1.14 -2.17
CA GLU A 47 27.06 1.80 -3.32
C GLU A 47 27.89 0.85 -4.21
N ASN A 48 28.30 -0.30 -3.67
CA ASN A 48 29.05 -1.34 -4.38
C ASN A 48 28.14 -2.42 -4.98
N GLY A 49 26.82 -2.30 -4.81
CA GLY A 49 25.83 -3.26 -5.29
C GLY A 49 25.63 -4.48 -4.38
N VAL A 50 26.18 -4.48 -3.17
CA VAL A 50 25.98 -5.55 -2.18
C VAL A 50 24.60 -5.37 -1.55
N SER A 51 23.78 -6.41 -1.64
CA SER A 51 22.43 -6.42 -1.08
C SER A 51 22.41 -7.05 0.32
N HIS A 52 21.70 -6.37 1.19
CA HIS A 52 21.62 -6.60 2.63
C HIS A 52 20.14 -6.76 3.01
N SER A 53 19.78 -7.86 3.64
CA SER A 53 18.40 -8.14 4.09
C SER A 53 18.17 -7.55 5.49
N TRP A 54 17.05 -6.84 5.67
CA TRP A 54 16.62 -6.37 7.00
C TRP A 54 16.19 -7.51 7.93
N ALA A 55 16.02 -8.73 7.43
CA ALA A 55 15.61 -9.89 8.23
C ALA A 55 16.80 -10.66 8.83
N ASP A 56 18.02 -10.38 8.39
CA ASP A 56 19.19 -11.21 8.73
C ASP A 56 19.88 -10.73 10.03
N HIS A 57 19.36 -9.65 10.65
CA HIS A 57 19.84 -9.03 11.89
C HIS A 57 21.37 -8.82 11.97
N SER A 58 22.06 -8.75 10.82
CA SER A 58 23.51 -8.60 10.73
C SER A 58 23.99 -7.15 10.97
N TYR A 59 23.11 -6.27 11.50
CA TYR A 59 23.36 -4.85 11.74
C TYR A 59 23.08 -4.50 13.20
N THR A 60 23.83 -3.53 13.75
CA THR A 60 23.60 -3.02 15.09
C THR A 60 22.30 -2.18 15.10
N GLU A 61 21.21 -2.80 15.50
CA GLU A 61 19.82 -2.32 15.47
C GLU A 61 19.46 -1.22 16.47
N GLU A 62 20.40 -0.68 17.24
CA GLU A 62 20.08 -0.08 18.54
C GLU A 62 19.57 1.36 18.46
N PHE A 63 18.33 1.54 17.97
CA PHE A 63 17.26 2.31 18.63
C PHE A 63 16.46 3.20 17.68
N PHE A 64 17.05 3.73 16.59
CA PHE A 64 16.35 4.69 15.73
C PHE A 64 15.55 4.05 14.58
N TYR A 65 15.91 2.85 14.13
CA TYR A 65 15.26 2.14 13.02
C TYR A 65 14.24 1.09 13.43
N ALA A 66 14.41 0.49 14.61
CA ALA A 66 13.69 -0.72 14.99
C ALA A 66 12.18 -0.52 15.17
N THR A 67 11.73 0.66 15.60
CA THR A 67 10.32 0.82 16.00
C THR A 67 9.44 1.36 14.88
N TRP A 68 9.81 2.49 14.26
CA TRP A 68 8.94 3.13 13.26
C TRP A 68 8.98 2.40 11.92
N PHE A 69 10.14 1.91 11.49
CA PHE A 69 10.30 1.22 10.21
C PHE A 69 9.60 -0.15 10.22
N MET A 70 9.68 -0.87 11.35
CA MET A 70 8.93 -2.10 11.56
C MET A 70 7.43 -1.85 11.61
N ALA A 71 6.98 -0.76 12.25
CA ALA A 71 5.57 -0.36 12.22
C ALA A 71 5.09 -0.06 10.79
N VAL A 72 5.89 0.66 9.99
CA VAL A 72 5.61 0.92 8.57
C VAL A 72 5.45 -0.40 7.79
N ARG A 73 6.39 -1.34 7.93
CA ARG A 73 6.31 -2.67 7.31
C ARG A 73 5.06 -3.43 7.76
N GLY A 74 4.78 -3.45 9.06
CA GLY A 74 3.60 -4.09 9.66
C GLY A 74 2.29 -3.54 9.09
N MET A 75 2.15 -2.22 9.06
CA MET A 75 0.98 -1.56 8.50
C MET A 75 0.83 -1.78 7.00
N MET A 76 1.93 -1.83 6.24
CA MET A 76 1.87 -2.14 4.81
C MET A 76 1.42 -3.59 4.55
N MET A 77 1.94 -4.56 5.30
CA MET A 77 1.48 -5.94 5.24
C MET A 77 -0.02 -6.03 5.58
N ALA A 78 -0.46 -5.36 6.64
CA ALA A 78 -1.88 -5.31 7.00
C ALA A 78 -2.74 -4.73 5.86
N GLY A 79 -2.32 -3.61 5.26
CA GLY A 79 -3.02 -2.99 4.14
C GLY A 79 -3.16 -3.92 2.93
N VAL A 80 -2.09 -4.63 2.55
CA VAL A 80 -2.11 -5.64 1.47
C VAL A 80 -3.03 -6.81 1.79
N ILE A 81 -2.97 -7.35 3.02
CA ILE A 81 -3.81 -8.47 3.45
C ILE A 81 -5.29 -8.06 3.41
N ILE A 82 -5.63 -6.91 3.98
CA ILE A 82 -7.00 -6.38 4.03
C ILE A 82 -7.51 -6.09 2.62
N GLY A 83 -6.70 -5.47 1.77
CA GLY A 83 -7.05 -5.21 0.36
C GLY A 83 -7.27 -6.51 -0.43
N SER A 84 -6.46 -7.54 -0.19
CA SER A 84 -6.62 -8.87 -0.79
C SER A 84 -7.92 -9.55 -0.34
N LEU A 85 -8.25 -9.49 0.96
CA LEU A 85 -9.52 -10.00 1.47
C LEU A 85 -10.71 -9.27 0.85
N GLY A 86 -10.62 -7.94 0.72
CA GLY A 86 -11.62 -7.14 0.01
C GLY A 86 -11.80 -7.56 -1.45
N LEU A 87 -10.71 -7.86 -2.17
CA LEU A 87 -10.79 -8.37 -3.54
C LEU A 87 -11.43 -9.75 -3.64
N LEU A 88 -11.03 -10.69 -2.79
CA LEU A 88 -11.63 -12.03 -2.74
C LEU A 88 -13.14 -11.94 -2.46
N PHE A 89 -13.51 -11.05 -1.54
CA PHE A 89 -14.92 -10.79 -1.23
C PHE A 89 -15.66 -10.14 -2.42
N ASN A 90 -15.03 -9.23 -3.15
CA ASN A 90 -15.61 -8.61 -4.34
C ASN A 90 -15.83 -9.64 -5.47
N VAL A 91 -14.86 -10.53 -5.70
CA VAL A 91 -15.01 -11.66 -6.63
C VAL A 91 -16.22 -12.52 -6.25
N PHE A 92 -16.37 -12.83 -4.96
CA PHE A 92 -17.52 -13.57 -4.46
C PHE A 92 -18.85 -12.84 -4.73
N VAL A 93 -18.93 -11.53 -4.41
CA VAL A 93 -20.12 -10.70 -4.64
C VAL A 93 -20.50 -10.65 -6.12
N VAL A 94 -19.53 -10.45 -7.01
CA VAL A 94 -19.74 -10.40 -8.46
C VAL A 94 -20.18 -11.77 -9.00
N ALA A 95 -19.54 -12.85 -8.57
CA ALA A 95 -19.84 -14.21 -9.04
C ALA A 95 -21.22 -14.69 -8.59
N LYS A 96 -21.60 -14.42 -7.34
CA LYS A 96 -22.90 -14.82 -6.76
C LYS A 96 -24.03 -13.84 -7.04
N ARG A 97 -23.74 -12.67 -7.64
CA ARG A 97 -24.69 -11.59 -7.91
C ARG A 97 -25.36 -11.04 -6.64
N PHE A 98 -24.63 -10.99 -5.54
CA PHE A 98 -25.10 -10.44 -4.25
C PHE A 98 -24.78 -8.95 -4.13
N GLN A 99 -25.27 -8.15 -5.08
CA GLN A 99 -24.86 -6.75 -5.25
C GLN A 99 -25.72 -5.78 -4.43
N THR A 100 -25.92 -6.06 -3.14
CA THR A 100 -26.75 -5.22 -2.26
C THR A 100 -25.95 -4.11 -1.59
N THR A 101 -26.64 -3.10 -1.06
CA THR A 101 -26.02 -2.01 -0.28
C THR A 101 -25.18 -2.51 0.89
N SER A 102 -25.60 -3.58 1.58
CA SER A 102 -24.84 -4.16 2.69
C SER A 102 -23.48 -4.70 2.22
N TYR A 103 -23.45 -5.42 1.10
CA TYR A 103 -22.20 -5.91 0.52
C TYR A 103 -21.31 -4.78 -0.02
N GLY A 104 -21.92 -3.74 -0.60
CA GLY A 104 -21.23 -2.51 -0.99
C GLY A 104 -20.56 -1.80 0.20
N ASN A 105 -21.25 -1.69 1.34
CA ASN A 105 -20.70 -1.12 2.57
C ASN A 105 -19.52 -1.92 3.14
N ILE A 106 -19.61 -3.26 3.12
CA ILE A 106 -18.52 -4.12 3.58
C ILE A 106 -17.27 -3.91 2.68
N LEU A 107 -17.46 -3.86 1.36
CA LEU A 107 -16.37 -3.61 0.41
C LEU A 107 -15.77 -2.21 0.56
N LEU A 108 -16.62 -1.19 0.76
CA LEU A 108 -16.20 0.15 1.11
C LEU A 108 -15.28 0.13 2.34
N SER A 109 -15.67 -0.58 3.41
CA SER A 109 -14.85 -0.70 4.62
C SER A 109 -13.51 -1.38 4.37
N TYR A 110 -13.47 -2.50 3.64
CA TYR A 110 -12.21 -3.18 3.30
C TYR A 110 -11.26 -2.26 2.52
N TYR A 111 -11.76 -1.61 1.46
CA TYR A 111 -10.92 -0.77 0.62
C TYR A 111 -10.50 0.54 1.32
N CYS A 112 -11.37 1.17 2.12
CA CYS A 112 -10.99 2.33 2.93
C CYS A 112 -9.94 1.98 3.99
N LEU A 113 -10.03 0.80 4.62
CA LEU A 113 -9.05 0.38 5.61
C LEU A 113 -7.71 0.02 4.96
N ALA A 114 -7.73 -0.66 3.80
CA ALA A 114 -6.53 -0.90 3.00
C ALA A 114 -5.86 0.42 2.58
N PHE A 115 -6.64 1.39 2.10
CA PHE A 115 -6.18 2.75 1.80
C PHE A 115 -5.51 3.38 3.02
N ALA A 116 -6.19 3.42 4.18
CA ALA A 116 -5.69 4.05 5.40
C ALA A 116 -4.36 3.43 5.86
N CYS A 117 -4.27 2.10 5.90
CA CYS A 117 -3.03 1.40 6.27
C CYS A 117 -1.88 1.76 5.33
N LEU A 118 -2.10 1.70 4.02
CA LEU A 118 -1.05 1.97 3.03
C LEU A 118 -0.64 3.45 3.04
N ILE A 119 -1.59 4.38 3.01
CA ILE A 119 -1.30 5.80 2.92
C ILE A 119 -0.56 6.32 4.15
N VAL A 120 -0.97 5.88 5.36
CA VAL A 120 -0.30 6.25 6.60
C VAL A 120 1.14 5.73 6.58
N SER A 121 1.37 4.48 6.15
CA SER A 121 2.72 3.94 6.04
C SER A 121 3.61 4.75 5.10
N VAL A 122 3.10 5.14 3.92
CA VAL A 122 3.91 5.94 3.00
C VAL A 122 4.16 7.35 3.53
N CYS A 123 3.18 7.97 4.18
CA CYS A 123 3.36 9.28 4.83
C CYS A 123 4.40 9.23 5.95
N VAL A 124 4.35 8.22 6.82
CA VAL A 124 5.31 8.03 7.91
C VAL A 124 6.72 7.80 7.35
N TYR A 125 6.85 6.93 6.34
CA TYR A 125 8.14 6.70 5.67
C TYR A 125 8.71 8.00 5.09
N SER A 126 7.87 8.77 4.38
CA SER A 126 8.29 10.02 3.75
C SER A 126 8.67 11.08 4.79
N ALA A 127 8.04 11.10 5.96
CA ALA A 127 8.37 12.07 7.00
C ALA A 127 9.68 11.76 7.75
N LEU A 128 10.07 10.48 7.82
CA LEU A 128 11.16 10.00 8.69
C LEU A 128 12.42 9.52 7.96
N ILE A 129 12.48 9.64 6.62
CA ILE A 129 13.59 9.31 5.69
C ILE A 129 14.71 8.43 6.29
N CYS A 130 14.88 7.21 5.76
CA CYS A 130 15.94 6.29 6.14
C CYS A 130 17.37 6.86 5.90
N GLN A 131 18.26 6.79 6.90
CA GLN A 131 19.72 6.90 6.82
C GLN A 131 20.44 5.66 6.18
N PRO A 132 21.58 5.83 5.51
CA PRO A 132 22.33 4.74 4.90
C PRO A 132 23.15 3.93 5.92
N VAL A 133 23.58 2.73 5.53
CA VAL A 133 24.59 1.92 6.24
C VAL A 133 25.87 1.85 5.41
N ASN A 134 27.02 1.64 6.06
CA ASN A 134 28.30 1.43 5.37
C ASN A 134 28.45 -0.03 4.88
N SER A 135 29.54 -0.33 4.15
CA SER A 135 29.85 -1.66 3.59
C SER A 135 30.06 -2.76 4.65
N SER A 136 30.23 -2.39 5.92
CA SER A 136 30.29 -3.31 7.06
C SER A 136 28.93 -3.46 7.76
N GLY A 137 27.87 -2.85 7.23
CA GLY A 137 26.52 -2.90 7.78
C GLY A 137 26.28 -1.97 8.98
N VAL A 138 27.24 -1.11 9.32
CA VAL A 138 27.10 -0.20 10.46
C VAL A 138 26.41 1.08 9.99
N ILE A 139 25.45 1.58 10.76
CA ILE A 139 24.80 2.87 10.50
C ILE A 139 25.88 3.96 10.52
N ILE A 140 25.82 4.88 9.56
CA ILE A 140 26.78 5.97 9.50
C ILE A 140 26.41 7.01 10.59
N ASP A 141 26.99 6.86 11.79
CA ASP A 141 26.78 7.74 12.95
C ASP A 141 27.39 9.15 12.77
N ASN A 142 28.02 9.43 11.63
CA ASN A 142 28.50 10.77 11.33
C ASN A 142 27.31 11.67 10.97
N ASN A 143 26.89 12.52 11.92
CA ASN A 143 25.83 13.50 11.73
C ASN A 143 25.96 14.30 10.42
N ALA A 144 27.16 14.63 9.97
CA ALA A 144 27.35 15.35 8.70
C ALA A 144 26.96 14.51 7.48
N ALA A 145 27.31 13.22 7.47
CA ALA A 145 26.96 12.29 6.39
C ALA A 145 25.47 11.90 6.43
N ALA A 146 24.89 11.76 7.63
CA ALA A 146 23.46 11.54 7.80
C ALA A 146 22.64 12.75 7.30
N VAL A 147 23.07 13.97 7.63
CA VAL A 147 22.44 15.20 7.14
C VAL A 147 22.60 15.34 5.62
N GLU A 148 23.79 15.10 5.09
CA GLU A 148 24.02 15.11 3.63
C GLU A 148 23.14 14.09 2.91
N PHE A 149 22.95 12.90 3.50
CA PHE A 149 22.06 11.89 2.94
C PHE A 149 20.61 12.35 2.93
N VAL A 150 20.09 12.91 4.03
CA VAL A 150 18.72 13.44 4.09
C VAL A 150 18.48 14.50 3.01
N TYR A 151 19.49 15.34 2.71
CA TYR A 151 19.37 16.39 1.70
C TYR A 151 19.65 15.94 0.26
N SER A 152 20.31 14.80 0.05
CA SER A 152 20.67 14.30 -1.29
C SER A 152 19.87 13.07 -1.72
N ALA A 153 19.23 12.38 -0.79
CA ALA A 153 18.39 11.24 -1.05
C ALA A 153 17.05 11.67 -1.65
N GLY A 154 16.63 10.94 -2.69
CA GLY A 154 15.33 11.11 -3.33
C GLY A 154 14.42 9.91 -3.07
N TYR A 155 13.11 10.15 -3.15
CA TYR A 155 12.14 9.06 -3.18
C TYR A 155 12.22 8.31 -4.51
N GLY A 156 12.43 7.00 -4.44
CA GLY A 156 12.43 6.14 -5.61
C GLY A 156 11.01 5.77 -6.07
N TYR A 157 10.90 5.07 -7.19
CA TYR A 157 9.62 4.75 -7.81
C TYR A 157 8.70 3.90 -6.92
N SER A 158 9.26 3.11 -6.00
CA SER A 158 8.48 2.21 -5.14
C SER A 158 7.48 2.97 -4.26
N ILE A 159 7.89 4.12 -3.71
CA ILE A 159 7.02 5.02 -2.94
C ILE A 159 5.86 5.53 -3.80
N TRP A 160 6.15 5.94 -5.03
CA TRP A 160 5.14 6.46 -5.96
C TRP A 160 4.14 5.37 -6.35
N LEU A 161 4.59 4.15 -6.60
CA LEU A 161 3.72 3.01 -6.87
C LEU A 161 2.81 2.70 -5.68
N THR A 162 3.32 2.73 -4.45
CA THR A 162 2.49 2.51 -3.26
C THR A 162 1.52 3.68 -3.00
N TRP A 163 1.92 4.94 -3.25
CA TRP A 163 1.02 6.10 -3.21
C TRP A 163 -0.14 5.96 -4.19
N LEU A 164 0.16 5.62 -5.46
CA LEU A 164 -0.85 5.42 -6.48
C LEU A 164 -1.75 4.22 -6.14
N GLY A 165 -1.16 3.11 -5.73
CA GLY A 165 -1.88 1.92 -5.29
C GLY A 165 -2.84 2.22 -4.14
N ALA A 166 -2.37 2.90 -3.09
CA ALA A 166 -3.21 3.36 -2.00
C ALA A 166 -4.33 4.27 -2.51
N GLY A 167 -4.00 5.29 -3.30
CA GLY A 167 -4.98 6.26 -3.83
C GLY A 167 -6.10 5.62 -4.63
N ILE A 168 -5.83 4.55 -5.40
CA ILE A 168 -6.83 3.85 -6.21
C ILE A 168 -7.83 3.02 -5.36
N PHE A 169 -7.48 2.64 -4.12
CA PHE A 169 -8.45 1.97 -3.24
C PHE A 169 -9.65 2.85 -2.92
N LEU A 170 -9.49 4.17 -2.84
CA LEU A 170 -10.59 5.10 -2.52
C LEU A 170 -11.70 5.12 -3.61
N PRO A 171 -11.39 5.34 -4.91
CA PRO A 171 -12.41 5.22 -5.96
C PRO A 171 -12.95 3.80 -6.10
N ALA A 172 -12.14 2.75 -5.85
CA ALA A 172 -12.65 1.38 -5.82
C ALA A 172 -13.73 1.21 -4.72
N ALA A 173 -13.52 1.80 -3.54
CA ALA A 173 -14.46 1.81 -2.44
C ALA A 173 -15.76 2.56 -2.81
N GLY A 174 -15.65 3.73 -3.43
CA GLY A 174 -16.78 4.50 -3.92
C GLY A 174 -17.61 3.75 -4.97
N LEU A 175 -16.96 3.10 -5.93
CA LEU A 175 -17.63 2.29 -6.96
C LEU A 175 -18.37 1.08 -6.36
N ALA A 176 -17.81 0.42 -5.35
CA ALA A 176 -18.48 -0.69 -4.68
C ALA A 176 -19.73 -0.22 -3.91
N TYR A 177 -19.64 0.93 -3.23
CA TYR A 177 -20.77 1.54 -2.54
C TYR A 177 -21.90 1.93 -3.52
N GLU A 178 -21.53 2.63 -4.61
CA GLU A 178 -22.47 3.06 -5.64
C GLU A 178 -23.21 1.88 -6.28
N GLY A 179 -22.51 0.76 -6.53
CA GLY A 179 -23.12 -0.47 -7.04
C GLY A 179 -24.25 -1.00 -6.16
N GLY A 180 -24.04 -1.01 -4.84
CA GLY A 180 -25.07 -1.41 -3.89
C GLY A 180 -26.24 -0.43 -3.83
N HIS A 181 -25.97 0.88 -3.92
CA HIS A 181 -27.00 1.92 -3.89
C HIS A 181 -27.91 1.87 -5.13
N GLN A 182 -27.33 1.68 -6.33
CA GLN A 182 -28.08 1.57 -7.58
C GLN A 182 -29.01 0.34 -7.62
N ASP A 183 -28.62 -0.77 -7.02
CA ASP A 183 -29.47 -1.95 -6.87
C ASP A 183 -30.69 -1.66 -5.98
N ALA A 184 -30.48 -1.00 -4.84
CA ALA A 184 -31.56 -0.61 -3.93
C ALA A 184 -32.56 0.35 -4.59
N LEU A 185 -32.08 1.39 -5.28
CA LEU A 185 -32.93 2.31 -6.03
C LEU A 185 -33.73 1.59 -7.12
N GLY A 186 -33.09 0.68 -7.86
CA GLY A 186 -33.75 -0.11 -8.89
C GLY A 186 -34.90 -0.96 -8.34
N LYS A 187 -34.72 -1.56 -7.16
CA LYS A 187 -35.76 -2.36 -6.48
C LYS A 187 -36.93 -1.50 -6.00
N ASN A 188 -36.67 -0.31 -5.46
CA ASN A 188 -37.72 0.58 -4.97
C ASN A 188 -38.61 1.10 -6.11
N LEU A 189 -38.05 1.35 -7.29
CA LEU A 189 -38.82 1.77 -8.47
C LEU A 189 -39.80 0.69 -8.95
N LEU A 190 -39.42 -0.59 -8.88
CA LEU A 190 -40.28 -1.71 -9.29
C LEU A 190 -41.46 -1.96 -8.34
N ILE A 191 -41.41 -1.46 -7.10
CA ILE A 191 -42.49 -1.61 -6.11
C ILE A 191 -43.51 -0.47 -6.25
N ALA A 192 -43.11 0.65 -6.86
CA ALA A 192 -43.95 1.82 -7.05
C ALA A 192 -44.77 1.82 -8.36
N GLU A 193 -44.48 0.88 -9.27
CA GLU A 193 -45.23 0.61 -10.52
C GLU A 193 -46.24 -0.53 -10.31
#